data_AF-A0A7W0X1R0-F1
#
_entry.id   AF-A0A7W0X1R0-F1
#
_cell.length_a   1.000
_cell.length_b   1.000
_cell.length_c   1.000
_cell.angle_alpha   90.00
_cell.angle_beta   90.00
_cell.angle_gamma   90.00
#
_symmetry.space_group_name_H-M   'P 1'
#
loop_
_entity.id
_entity.type
_entity.pdbx_description
1 polymer ?
#
loop_
_entity_poly.entity_id
_entity_poly.type
_entity_poly.pdbx_seq_one_letter_code
_entity_poly.pdbx_strand_id
1 'polypeptide(L)'
;MSPSRVLAAPLLALVIAVTAGAVRAQTPAPSVAKPACNKPEAFPGRLASDNQKKAWQKDVMTWQDCVKAYVKEQQALADAHLQAANNAIDEFNAATKEFNDQAQAAAR
;
A
#
# COMPACT_ATOMS: atom_id res chain seq x y z
N MET A 1 25.52 51.28 57.28
CA MET A 1 25.54 49.80 57.35
C MET A 1 24.39 49.25 56.51
N SER A 2 24.70 48.55 55.41
CA SER A 2 23.77 47.61 54.75
C SER A 2 23.50 46.40 55.65
N PRO A 3 22.42 45.62 55.39
CA PRO A 3 22.64 44.43 54.58
C PRO A 3 21.53 44.09 53.56
N SER A 4 22.02 43.53 52.46
CA SER A 4 21.55 42.37 51.71
C SER A 4 20.11 42.27 51.18
N ARG A 5 20.08 42.33 49.84
CA ARG A 5 19.11 41.78 48.89
C ARG A 5 18.82 40.29 49.18
N VAL A 6 17.54 39.90 49.10
CA VAL A 6 17.15 38.59 48.54
C VAL A 6 15.89 38.80 47.68
N LEU A 7 16.08 38.71 46.36
CA LEU A 7 15.01 38.61 45.38
C LEU A 7 14.48 37.17 45.40
N ALA A 8 13.24 36.96 45.80
CA ALA A 8 12.55 35.68 45.63
C ALA A 8 11.76 35.71 44.33
N ALA A 9 12.36 35.20 43.25
CA ALA A 9 11.68 34.93 41.99
C ALA A 9 10.99 33.56 42.09
N PRO A 10 9.65 33.45 41.97
CA PRO A 10 9.03 32.16 41.77
C PRO A 10 9.23 31.76 40.31
N LEU A 11 9.91 30.63 40.14
CA LEU A 11 10.09 29.91 38.89
C LEU A 11 8.74 29.71 38.19
N LEU A 12 8.54 30.35 37.04
CA LEU A 12 7.55 29.90 36.06
C LEU A 12 8.05 28.57 35.50
N ALA A 13 7.56 27.46 36.07
CA ALA A 13 7.75 26.13 35.53
C ALA A 13 7.02 26.04 34.17
N LEU A 14 7.81 26.07 33.10
CA LEU A 14 7.39 25.83 31.73
C LEU A 14 6.94 24.36 31.61
N VAL A 15 5.64 24.10 31.69
CA VAL A 15 5.07 22.77 31.41
C VAL A 15 5.03 22.59 29.89
N ILE A 16 6.13 22.12 29.31
CA ILE A 16 6.12 21.57 27.96
C ILE A 16 5.41 20.22 28.06
N ALA A 17 4.11 20.21 27.81
CA ALA A 17 3.36 18.99 27.58
C ALA A 17 3.93 18.33 26.32
N VAL A 18 4.86 17.41 26.50
CA VAL A 18 5.32 16.50 25.45
C VAL A 18 4.11 15.67 25.05
N THR A 19 3.44 16.06 23.97
CA THR A 19 2.59 15.16 23.22
C THR A 19 3.52 14.11 22.62
N ALA A 20 3.77 13.05 23.41
CA ALA A 20 4.36 11.82 22.95
C ALA A 20 3.37 11.23 21.93
N GLY A 21 3.43 11.74 20.70
CA GLY A 21 2.86 11.06 19.55
C GLY A 21 3.50 9.69 19.53
N ALA A 22 2.72 8.67 19.87
CA ALA A 22 3.16 7.29 19.81
C ALA A 22 3.68 7.05 18.39
N VAL A 23 5.00 7.00 18.24
CA VAL A 23 5.64 6.53 17.01
C VAL A 23 5.21 5.08 16.89
N ARG A 24 4.15 4.84 16.11
CA ARG A 24 3.72 3.48 15.80
C ARG A 24 4.80 2.87 14.93
N ALA A 25 5.65 2.07 15.57
CA ALA A 25 6.54 1.16 14.87
C ALA A 25 5.68 0.33 13.91
N GLN A 26 5.87 0.53 12.62
CA GLN A 26 5.14 -0.19 11.58
C GLN A 26 5.77 -1.58 11.50
N THR A 27 5.02 -2.62 11.86
CA THR A 27 5.47 -4.00 11.65
C THR A 27 5.63 -4.22 10.14
N PRO A 28 6.76 -4.79 9.67
CA PRO A 28 6.94 -5.08 8.26
C PRO A 28 5.81 -5.98 7.76
N ALA A 29 5.23 -5.62 6.62
CA ALA A 29 4.22 -6.47 5.99
C ALA A 29 4.85 -7.85 5.64
N PRO A 30 4.10 -8.95 5.78
CA PRO A 30 4.56 -10.25 5.36
C PRO A 30 4.88 -10.25 3.85
N SER A 31 5.95 -10.94 3.47
CA SER A 31 6.34 -11.07 2.07
C SER A 31 5.29 -11.87 1.30
N VAL A 32 4.85 -11.36 0.14
CA VAL A 32 3.95 -12.09 -0.76
C VAL A 32 4.74 -13.20 -1.45
N ALA A 33 4.36 -14.45 -1.17
CA ALA A 33 5.02 -15.62 -1.74
C ALA A 33 4.85 -15.66 -3.26
N LYS A 34 5.92 -15.91 -4.02
CA LYS A 34 5.85 -16.05 -5.48
C LYS A 34 5.05 -17.31 -5.88
N PRO A 35 4.40 -17.33 -7.05
CA PRO A 35 3.73 -18.53 -7.55
C PRO A 35 4.72 -19.67 -7.73
N ALA A 36 4.42 -20.85 -7.19
CA ALA A 36 5.19 -22.08 -7.38
C ALA A 36 4.93 -22.75 -8.74
N CYS A 37 4.74 -21.95 -9.80
CA CYS A 37 4.39 -22.44 -11.13
C CYS A 37 5.66 -22.66 -11.97
N ASN A 38 5.91 -23.90 -12.38
CA ASN A 38 7.06 -24.26 -13.21
C ASN A 38 6.86 -23.75 -14.63
N LYS A 39 7.63 -22.72 -14.99
CA LYS A 39 7.62 -22.20 -16.37
C LYS A 39 8.28 -23.22 -17.30
N PRO A 40 7.62 -23.60 -18.41
CA PRO A 40 8.23 -24.49 -19.40
C PRO A 40 9.47 -23.85 -20.02
N GLU A 41 10.30 -24.69 -20.61
CA GLU A 41 11.43 -24.23 -21.41
C GLU A 41 10.98 -23.43 -22.65
N ALA A 42 11.93 -22.79 -23.31
CA ALA A 42 11.67 -22.04 -24.52
C ALA A 42 11.00 -22.91 -25.59
N PHE A 43 10.23 -22.29 -26.49
CA PHE A 43 9.61 -22.99 -27.61
C PHE A 43 10.68 -23.81 -28.36
N PRO A 44 10.43 -25.09 -28.67
CA PRO A 44 11.46 -26.01 -29.19
C PRO A 44 11.93 -25.66 -30.62
N GLY A 45 11.42 -24.58 -31.21
CA GLY A 45 11.84 -24.07 -32.51
C GLY A 45 11.08 -24.67 -33.68
N ARG A 46 11.28 -24.08 -34.86
CA ARG A 46 10.52 -24.44 -36.07
C ARG A 46 10.80 -25.87 -36.54
N LEU A 47 12.05 -26.33 -36.37
CA LEU A 47 12.53 -27.65 -36.80
C LEU A 47 12.18 -28.78 -35.84
N ALA A 48 11.57 -28.48 -34.69
CA ALA A 48 11.10 -29.51 -33.76
C ALA A 48 9.99 -30.36 -34.37
N SER A 49 9.92 -31.62 -33.97
CA SER A 49 8.83 -32.52 -34.34
C SER A 49 7.49 -32.02 -33.82
N ASP A 50 6.40 -32.44 -34.48
CA ASP A 50 5.06 -32.05 -34.07
C ASP A 50 4.71 -32.54 -32.66
N ASN A 51 5.24 -33.70 -32.25
CA ASN A 51 5.04 -34.22 -30.90
C ASN A 51 5.73 -33.34 -29.85
N GLN A 52 6.95 -32.84 -30.11
CA GLN A 52 7.63 -31.90 -29.22
C GLN A 52 6.86 -30.59 -29.09
N LYS A 53 6.33 -30.06 -30.21
CA LYS A 53 5.52 -28.84 -30.20
C LYS A 53 4.23 -29.03 -29.40
N LYS A 54 3.53 -30.16 -29.59
CA LYS A 54 2.30 -30.48 -28.84
C LYS A 54 2.54 -30.66 -27.34
N ALA A 55 3.62 -31.36 -26.97
CA ALA A 55 4.01 -31.52 -25.57
C ALA A 55 4.29 -30.15 -24.93
N TRP A 56 5.11 -29.32 -25.58
CA TRP A 56 5.39 -27.96 -25.12
C TRP A 56 4.12 -27.11 -24.96
N GLN A 57 3.20 -27.18 -25.92
CA GLN A 57 1.91 -26.47 -25.82
C GLN A 57 1.13 -26.89 -24.58
N LYS A 58 1.07 -28.18 -24.27
CA LYS A 58 0.41 -28.69 -23.07
C LYS A 58 1.08 -28.19 -21.79
N ASP A 59 2.41 -28.17 -21.75
CA ASP A 59 3.16 -27.68 -20.60
C ASP A 59 2.92 -26.17 -20.39
N VAL A 60 2.86 -25.40 -21.47
CA VAL A 60 2.53 -23.96 -21.42
C VAL A 60 1.12 -23.73 -20.90
N MET A 61 0.12 -24.49 -21.36
CA MET A 61 -1.25 -24.34 -20.85
C MET A 61 -1.32 -24.67 -19.36
N THR A 62 -0.68 -25.76 -18.94
CA THR A 62 -0.59 -26.16 -17.53
C THR A 62 0.02 -25.05 -16.68
N TRP A 63 1.14 -24.46 -17.14
CA TRP A 63 1.78 -23.35 -16.45
C TRP A 63 0.89 -22.10 -16.40
N GLN A 64 0.24 -21.74 -17.50
CA GLN A 64 -0.66 -20.58 -17.54
C GLN A 64 -1.82 -20.75 -16.56
N ASP A 65 -2.40 -21.93 -16.47
CA ASP A 65 -3.52 -22.19 -15.57
C ASP A 65 -3.08 -22.13 -14.09
N CYS A 66 -1.89 -22.63 -13.77
CA CYS A 66 -1.28 -22.44 -12.45
C CYS A 66 -1.11 -20.95 -12.10
N VAL A 67 -0.54 -20.16 -13.01
CA VAL A 67 -0.31 -18.73 -12.78
C VAL A 67 -1.64 -17.99 -12.61
N LYS A 68 -2.66 -18.30 -13.44
CA LYS A 68 -4.00 -17.72 -13.31
C LYS A 68 -4.65 -18.03 -11.96
N ALA A 69 -4.48 -19.26 -11.46
CA ALA A 69 -5.01 -19.65 -10.15
C ALA A 69 -4.38 -18.79 -9.04
N TYR A 70 -3.05 -18.69 -9.03
CA TYR A 70 -2.35 -17.83 -8.08
C TYR A 70 -2.78 -16.36 -8.17
N VAL A 71 -2.94 -15.81 -9.38
CA VAL A 71 -3.43 -14.43 -9.57
C VAL A 71 -4.81 -14.25 -8.95
N LYS A 72 -5.73 -15.19 -9.16
CA LYS A 72 -7.07 -15.14 -8.57
C LYS A 72 -7.03 -15.18 -7.04
N GLU A 73 -6.17 -16.02 -6.47
CA GLU A 73 -5.97 -16.10 -5.02
C GLU A 73 -5.47 -14.76 -4.46
N GLN A 74 -4.46 -14.15 -5.08
CA GLN A 74 -3.94 -12.85 -4.64
C GLN A 74 -4.97 -11.72 -4.82
N GLN A 75 -5.75 -11.74 -5.89
CA GLN A 75 -6.84 -10.78 -6.09
C GLN A 75 -7.89 -10.89 -5.00
N ALA A 76 -8.30 -12.10 -4.62
CA ALA A 76 -9.26 -12.32 -3.55
C ALA A 76 -8.75 -11.78 -2.19
N LEU A 77 -7.44 -11.84 -1.93
CA LEU A 77 -6.84 -11.25 -0.74
C LEU A 77 -6.76 -9.71 -0.81
N ALA A 78 -6.55 -9.15 -2.01
CA ALA A 78 -6.39 -7.72 -2.21
C ALA A 78 -7.72 -6.97 -2.32
N ASP A 79 -8.81 -7.65 -2.67
CA ASP A 79 -10.09 -7.02 -3.06
C ASP A 79 -10.63 -6.05 -2.01
N ALA A 80 -10.68 -6.47 -0.74
CA ALA A 80 -11.14 -5.62 0.36
C ALA A 80 -10.27 -4.37 0.55
N HIS A 81 -8.95 -4.49 0.34
CA HIS A 81 -8.03 -3.36 0.43
C HIS A 81 -8.20 -2.39 -0.74
N LEU A 82 -8.38 -2.92 -1.95
CA LEU A 82 -8.67 -2.10 -3.13
C LEU A 82 -10.01 -1.39 -3.00
N GLN A 83 -11.04 -2.07 -2.49
CA GLN A 83 -12.34 -1.46 -2.22
C GLN A 83 -12.23 -0.32 -1.19
N ALA A 84 -11.52 -0.54 -0.09
CA ALA A 84 -11.31 0.50 0.91
C ALA A 84 -10.57 1.71 0.34
N ALA A 85 -9.55 1.49 -0.49
CA ALA A 85 -8.81 2.56 -1.16
C ALA A 85 -9.72 3.35 -2.12
N ASN A 86 -10.53 2.65 -2.93
CA ASN A 86 -11.45 3.28 -3.87
C ASN A 86 -12.52 4.11 -3.15
N ASN A 87 -13.09 3.60 -2.06
CA ASN A 87 -14.07 4.35 -1.27
C ASN A 87 -13.47 5.66 -0.72
N ALA A 88 -12.23 5.62 -0.22
CA ALA A 88 -11.54 6.82 0.26
C ALA A 88 -11.25 7.83 -0.88
N ILE A 89 -10.94 7.33 -2.08
CA ILE A 89 -10.78 8.19 -3.28
C ILE A 89 -12.11 8.87 -3.63
N ASP A 90 -13.22 8.14 -3.58
CA ASP A 90 -14.54 8.70 -3.88
C ASP A 90 -14.94 9.78 -2.88
N GLU A 91 -14.71 9.54 -1.58
CA GLU A 91 -14.92 10.54 -0.52
C GLU A 91 -14.06 11.79 -0.75
N PHE A 92 -12.77 11.61 -1.06
CA PHE A 92 -11.86 12.72 -1.34
C PHE A 92 -12.32 13.55 -2.55
N ASN A 93 -12.73 12.89 -3.63
CA ASN A 93 -13.21 13.55 -4.84
C ASN A 93 -14.49 14.35 -4.57
N ALA A 94 -15.42 13.79 -3.80
CA ALA A 94 -16.65 14.47 -3.41
C ALA A 94 -16.37 15.72 -2.57
N ALA A 95 -15.53 15.59 -1.53
CA ALA A 95 -15.16 16.71 -0.66
C ALA A 95 -14.41 17.81 -1.44
N THR A 96 -13.48 17.42 -2.31
CA THR A 96 -12.73 18.37 -3.15
C THR A 96 -13.67 19.17 -4.05
N LYS A 97 -14.68 18.50 -4.65
CA LYS A 97 -15.70 19.18 -5.44
C LYS A 97 -16.49 20.17 -4.58
N GLU A 98 -16.94 19.75 -3.40
CA GLU A 98 -17.69 20.62 -2.49
C GLU A 98 -16.88 21.88 -2.10
N PHE A 99 -15.61 21.72 -1.75
CA PHE A 99 -14.73 22.85 -1.42
C PHE A 99 -14.53 23.78 -2.62
N ASN A 100 -14.36 23.24 -3.82
CA ASN A 100 -14.22 24.05 -5.03
C ASN A 100 -15.51 24.82 -5.33
N ASP A 101 -16.68 24.21 -5.17
CA ASP A 101 -17.96 24.87 -5.37
C ASP A 101 -18.18 26.00 -4.34
N GLN A 102 -17.83 25.76 -3.07
CA GLN A 102 -17.86 26.78 -2.02
C GLN A 102 -16.91 27.95 -2.30
N ALA A 103 -15.67 27.66 -2.74
CA ALA A 103 -14.69 28.68 -3.08
C ALA A 103 -15.16 29.53 -4.28
N GLN A 104 -15.75 28.90 -5.30
CA GLN A 104 -16.31 29.62 -6.45
C GLN A 104 -17.53 30.46 -6.05
N ALA A 105 -18.39 29.95 -5.17
CA ALA A 105 -19.55 30.70 -4.68
C ALA A 105 -19.12 31.93 -3.86
N ALA A 106 -18.10 31.79 -3.01
CA ALA A 106 -17.55 32.91 -2.23
C ALA A 106 -16.79 33.95 -3.10
N ALA A 107 -16.37 33.57 -4.31
CA ALA A 107 -15.69 34.44 -5.26
C ALA A 107 -16.65 35.19 -6.22
N ARG A 108 -17.96 34.94 -6.12
CA ARG A 108 -19.01 35.64 -6.88
C ARG A 108 -19.64 36.75 -6.05
#